data_AF-A0A2E2U413-F1
#
_entry.id   AF-A0A2E2U413-F1
#
_cell.length_a   1.000
_cell.length_b   1.000
_cell.length_c   1.000
_cell.angle_alpha   90.00
_cell.angle_beta   90.00
_cell.angle_gamma   90.00
#
_symmetry.space_group_name_H-M   'P 1'
#
loop_
_entity.id
_entity.type
_entity.pdbx_description
1 polymer ?
#
loop_
_entity_poly.entity_id
_entity_poly.type
_entity_poly.pdbx_seq_one_letter_code
_entity_poly.pdbx_strand_id
1 'polypeptide(L)'
;MQLNKETSKKLKLKTIQTTSPKEIKRIQQFLLDIPNINKCKFIDSQLSSVSTKWGVSWSEFAIVRDYLQNFYDNHRDDVGVIDIQIINDLIAVTAPKEFDLRELYFLGSQKTNDPTTVGAYGEGFKAATVSLIKLGHDYVT
;
A
#
# COMPACT_ATOMS: atom_id res chain seq x y z
N MET A 1 -2.28 -23.18 32.49
CA MET A 1 -3.66 -22.82 32.10
C MET A 1 -3.90 -23.38 30.70
N GLN A 2 -4.46 -24.59 30.58
CA GLN A 2 -4.66 -25.25 29.28
C GLN A 2 -5.95 -24.71 28.65
N LEU A 3 -5.85 -24.14 27.44
CA LEU A 3 -7.02 -23.76 26.66
C LEU A 3 -7.83 -25.01 26.31
N ASN A 4 -9.09 -25.02 26.70
CA ASN A 4 -10.01 -26.12 26.47
C ASN A 4 -10.25 -26.32 24.96
N LYS A 5 -10.31 -27.58 24.49
CA LYS A 5 -10.49 -27.96 23.06
C LYS A 5 -11.77 -27.38 22.45
N GLU A 6 -12.76 -27.01 23.26
CA GLU A 6 -13.97 -26.32 22.81
C GLU A 6 -13.73 -24.85 22.43
N THR A 7 -12.79 -24.15 23.08
CA THR A 7 -12.42 -22.77 22.75
C THR A 7 -11.67 -22.71 21.41
N SER A 8 -10.81 -23.70 21.11
CA SER A 8 -10.19 -23.85 19.79
C SER A 8 -11.20 -24.18 18.68
N LYS A 9 -12.36 -24.76 19.01
CA LYS A 9 -13.43 -25.05 18.03
C LYS A 9 -14.31 -23.83 17.71
N LYS A 10 -14.44 -22.88 18.65
CA LYS A 10 -15.15 -21.60 18.44
C LYS A 10 -14.28 -20.53 17.78
N LEU A 11 -12.96 -20.67 17.80
CA LEU A 11 -12.04 -19.97 16.89
C LEU A 11 -11.92 -20.70 15.54
N LYS A 12 -13.02 -21.23 15.01
CA LYS A 12 -13.17 -21.30 13.56
C LYS A 12 -13.27 -19.85 13.08
N LEU A 13 -12.10 -19.27 12.79
CA LEU A 13 -11.95 -18.06 11.99
C LEU A 13 -13.07 -18.09 10.96
N LYS A 14 -14.03 -17.16 11.10
CA LYS A 14 -15.04 -16.90 10.07
C LYS A 14 -14.28 -16.92 8.76
N THR A 15 -14.63 -17.87 7.90
CA THR A 15 -14.00 -18.11 6.61
C THR A 15 -13.68 -16.77 5.99
N ILE A 16 -12.38 -16.45 5.96
CA ILE A 16 -11.85 -15.18 5.50
C ILE A 16 -12.48 -14.93 4.15
N GLN A 17 -13.11 -13.77 3.98
CA GLN A 17 -13.74 -13.38 2.73
C GLN A 17 -12.63 -13.31 1.67
N THR A 18 -12.48 -14.37 0.90
CA THR A 18 -11.49 -14.47 -0.16
C THR A 18 -11.91 -13.53 -1.28
N THR A 19 -11.00 -12.67 -1.73
CA THR A 19 -11.20 -11.86 -2.94
C THR A 19 -11.68 -12.78 -4.06
N SER A 20 -12.79 -12.42 -4.72
CA SER A 20 -13.43 -13.35 -5.65
C SER A 20 -12.51 -13.64 -6.85
N PRO A 21 -12.60 -14.82 -7.49
CA PRO A 21 -11.80 -15.11 -8.68
C PRO A 21 -11.97 -14.09 -9.82
N LYS A 22 -13.16 -13.47 -9.91
CA LYS A 22 -13.45 -12.41 -10.88
C LYS A 22 -12.68 -11.13 -10.57
N GLU A 23 -12.63 -10.72 -9.31
CA GLU A 23 -11.86 -9.55 -8.88
C GLU A 23 -10.36 -9.77 -9.03
N ILE A 24 -9.84 -10.96 -8.70
CA ILE A 24 -8.43 -11.31 -8.91
C ILE A 24 -8.06 -11.14 -10.39
N LYS A 25 -8.86 -11.68 -11.31
CA LYS A 25 -8.63 -11.53 -12.76
C LYS A 25 -8.65 -10.07 -13.21
N ARG A 26 -9.59 -9.27 -12.70
CA ARG A 26 -9.68 -7.84 -12.99
C ARG A 26 -8.40 -7.10 -12.56
N ILE A 27 -7.91 -7.37 -11.35
CA ILE A 27 -6.69 -6.74 -10.83
C ILE A 27 -5.46 -7.19 -11.62
N GLN A 28 -5.35 -8.48 -11.94
CA GLN A 28 -4.26 -8.99 -12.77
C GLN A 28 -4.23 -8.32 -14.13
N GLN A 29 -5.39 -8.14 -14.80
CA GLN A 29 -5.46 -7.45 -16.08
C GLN A 29 -5.02 -5.99 -15.95
N PHE A 30 -5.54 -5.28 -14.94
CA PHE A 30 -5.16 -3.89 -14.69
C PHE A 30 -3.64 -3.73 -14.51
N LEU A 31 -2.99 -4.65 -13.79
CA LEU A 31 -1.53 -4.63 -13.62
C LEU A 31 -0.78 -4.93 -14.92
N LEU A 32 -1.31 -5.83 -15.76
CA LEU A 32 -0.72 -6.18 -17.07
C LEU A 32 -0.93 -5.09 -18.13
N ASP A 33 -1.89 -4.19 -17.93
CA ASP A 33 -2.13 -3.04 -18.81
C ASP A 33 -1.08 -1.93 -18.60
N ILE A 34 -0.31 -1.97 -17.50
CA ILE A 34 0.76 -1.00 -17.20
C ILE A 34 1.97 -1.27 -18.09
N PRO A 35 2.50 -0.27 -18.83
CA PRO A 35 3.71 -0.43 -19.63
C PRO A 35 4.87 -1.02 -18.82
N ASN A 36 5.61 -1.95 -19.44
CA ASN A 36 6.73 -2.70 -18.86
C ASN A 36 6.38 -3.79 -17.81
N ILE A 37 5.11 -3.97 -17.44
CA ILE A 37 4.68 -5.14 -16.66
C ILE A 37 4.25 -6.26 -17.61
N ASN A 38 5.08 -7.29 -17.74
CA ASN A 38 4.82 -8.43 -18.63
C ASN A 38 4.29 -9.69 -17.93
N LYS A 39 4.24 -9.70 -16.59
CA LYS A 39 3.83 -10.86 -15.81
C LYS A 39 3.20 -10.46 -14.49
N CYS A 40 2.08 -11.11 -14.16
CA CYS A 40 1.42 -10.99 -12.86
C CYS A 40 0.92 -12.36 -12.40
N LYS A 41 1.30 -12.79 -11.19
CA LYS A 41 0.85 -14.05 -10.59
C LYS A 41 0.21 -13.77 -9.24
N PHE A 42 -1.05 -14.19 -9.08
CA PHE A 42 -1.70 -14.22 -7.77
C PHE A 42 -1.07 -15.29 -6.87
N ILE A 43 -0.79 -14.94 -5.61
CA ILE A 43 -0.24 -15.85 -4.60
C ILE A 43 -1.32 -16.16 -3.56
N ASP A 44 -1.78 -15.14 -2.84
CA ASP A 44 -2.83 -15.24 -1.83
C ASP A 44 -3.54 -13.89 -1.61
N SER A 45 -4.62 -13.93 -0.83
CA SER A 45 -5.36 -12.74 -0.38
C SER A 45 -5.28 -12.69 1.13
N GLN A 46 -4.80 -11.56 1.67
CA GLN A 46 -4.67 -11.35 3.11
C GLN A 46 -5.57 -10.21 3.57
N LEU A 47 -6.15 -10.34 4.77
CA LEU A 47 -6.87 -9.24 5.39
C LEU A 47 -5.85 -8.18 5.79
N SER A 48 -5.94 -6.98 5.21
CA SER A 48 -5.10 -5.88 5.66
C SER A 48 -5.48 -5.49 7.09
N SER A 49 -4.48 -5.34 7.96
CA SER A 49 -4.70 -4.73 9.29
C SER A 49 -4.94 -3.22 9.20
N VAL A 50 -4.75 -2.64 8.02
CA VAL A 50 -4.95 -1.22 7.75
C VAL A 50 -6.43 -0.91 7.67
N SER A 51 -6.92 -0.19 8.67
CA SER A 51 -8.28 0.36 8.67
C SER A 51 -8.33 1.64 7.84
N THR A 52 -9.33 1.81 6.98
CA THR A 52 -9.62 3.08 6.30
C THR A 52 -10.48 4.02 7.17
N LYS A 53 -10.85 3.61 8.39
CA LYS A 53 -11.74 4.37 9.29
C LYS A 53 -11.08 5.60 9.93
N TRP A 54 -9.79 5.85 9.69
CA TRP A 54 -9.05 6.94 10.35
C TRP A 54 -9.42 8.36 9.88
N GLY A 55 -10.44 8.53 9.03
CA GLY A 55 -10.93 9.85 8.65
C GLY A 55 -9.93 10.72 7.88
N VAL A 56 -8.78 10.18 7.50
CA VAL A 56 -7.70 10.97 6.88
C VAL A 56 -8.13 11.46 5.50
N SER A 57 -8.00 12.76 5.28
CA SER A 57 -8.28 13.44 4.01
C SER A 57 -7.15 14.45 3.80
N TRP A 58 -6.11 14.00 3.10
CA TRP A 58 -4.96 14.83 2.78
C TRP A 58 -5.16 15.55 1.45
N SER A 59 -4.59 16.74 1.34
CA SER A 59 -4.52 17.47 0.08
C SER A 59 -3.64 16.74 -0.94
N GLU A 60 -3.80 17.08 -2.21
CA GLU A 60 -3.00 16.59 -3.33
C GLU A 60 -1.51 16.74 -3.04
N PHE A 61 -1.09 17.90 -2.50
CA PHE A 61 0.29 18.15 -2.14
C PHE A 61 0.79 17.19 -1.05
N ALA A 62 0.00 16.97 0.00
CA ALA A 62 0.38 16.05 1.09
C ALA A 62 0.48 14.60 0.59
N ILE A 63 -0.40 14.19 -0.33
CA ILE A 63 -0.39 12.88 -0.99
C ILE A 63 0.90 12.70 -1.80
N VAL A 64 1.17 13.63 -2.72
CA VAL A 64 2.35 13.57 -3.61
C VAL A 64 3.64 13.60 -2.80
N ARG A 65 3.72 14.49 -1.80
CA ARG A 65 4.88 14.59 -0.91
C ARG A 65 5.17 13.25 -0.24
N ASP A 66 4.16 12.58 0.32
CA ASP A 66 4.39 11.32 1.04
C ASP A 66 4.85 10.20 0.10
N TYR A 67 4.25 10.10 -1.10
CA TYR A 67 4.75 9.16 -2.12
C TYR A 67 6.21 9.40 -2.45
N LEU A 68 6.59 10.64 -2.82
CA LEU A 68 7.98 10.96 -3.18
C LEU A 68 8.95 10.80 -2.01
N GLN A 69 8.51 11.09 -0.80
CA GLN A 69 9.31 10.94 0.41
C GLN A 69 9.69 9.48 0.67
N ASN A 70 8.83 8.51 0.35
CA ASN A 70 9.18 7.09 0.45
C ASN A 70 10.32 6.69 -0.51
N PHE A 71 10.38 7.29 -1.71
CA PHE A 71 11.47 7.07 -2.67
C PHE A 71 12.75 7.79 -2.22
N TYR A 72 12.64 9.03 -1.76
CA TYR A 72 13.76 9.82 -1.23
C TYR A 72 14.42 9.16 -0.01
N ASP A 73 13.64 8.76 1.00
CA ASP A 73 14.18 8.12 2.21
C ASP A 73 14.93 6.81 1.86
N ASN A 74 14.48 6.09 0.84
CA ASN A 74 15.17 4.90 0.36
C ASN A 74 16.39 5.22 -0.53
N HIS A 75 16.51 6.40 -1.12
CA HIS A 75 17.60 6.75 -2.06
C HIS A 75 18.31 8.04 -1.66
N ARG A 76 18.49 8.27 -0.35
CA ARG A 76 19.07 9.53 0.16
C ARG A 76 20.46 9.82 -0.40
N ASP A 77 21.26 8.78 -0.58
CA ASP A 77 22.64 8.89 -1.05
C ASP A 77 22.74 8.93 -2.59
N ASP A 78 21.64 8.64 -3.29
CA ASP A 78 21.61 8.44 -4.74
C ASP A 78 20.33 8.98 -5.40
N VAL A 79 19.77 10.09 -4.89
CA VAL A 79 18.48 10.66 -5.33
C VAL A 79 18.30 10.79 -6.85
N GLY A 80 19.40 10.99 -7.59
CA GLY A 80 19.38 11.07 -9.06
C GLY A 80 18.91 9.80 -9.79
N VAL A 81 18.76 8.66 -9.10
CA VAL A 81 18.20 7.43 -9.67
C VAL A 81 16.68 7.38 -9.63
N ILE A 82 16.03 8.31 -8.94
CA ILE A 82 14.56 8.41 -8.90
C ILE A 82 14.08 9.03 -10.20
N ASP A 83 13.32 8.26 -10.97
CA ASP A 83 12.74 8.67 -12.24
C ASP A 83 11.24 8.93 -12.08
N ILE A 84 10.78 10.08 -12.59
CA ILE A 84 9.39 10.49 -12.53
C ILE A 84 8.92 10.74 -13.96
N GLN A 85 7.98 9.94 -14.41
CA GLN A 85 7.40 10.02 -15.74
C GLN A 85 5.91 10.32 -15.66
N ILE A 86 5.44 11.12 -16.62
CA ILE A 86 4.01 11.28 -16.89
C ILE A 86 3.71 10.41 -18.10
N ILE A 87 2.88 9.40 -17.90
CA ILE A 87 2.47 8.45 -18.93
C ILE A 87 0.96 8.61 -19.10
N ASN A 88 0.54 9.34 -20.13
CA ASN A 88 -0.85 9.79 -20.32
C ASN A 88 -1.35 10.61 -19.12
N ASP A 89 -2.34 10.08 -18.40
CA ASP A 89 -2.97 10.63 -17.19
C ASP A 89 -2.39 10.03 -15.89
N LEU A 90 -1.36 9.19 -15.99
CA LEU A 90 -0.70 8.54 -14.87
C LEU A 90 0.66 9.19 -14.57
N ILE A 91 0.99 9.28 -13.29
CA ILE A 91 2.33 9.62 -12.82
C ILE A 91 2.99 8.33 -12.35
N ALA A 92 4.11 7.96 -12.97
CA ALA A 92 4.94 6.84 -12.57
C ALA A 92 6.19 7.35 -11.86
N VAL A 93 6.46 6.84 -10.66
CA VAL A 93 7.70 7.09 -9.92
C VAL A 93 8.43 5.76 -9.79
N THR A 94 9.65 5.68 -10.28
CA THR A 94 10.46 4.45 -10.26
C THR A 94 11.85 4.70 -9.72
N ALA A 95 12.42 3.69 -9.07
CA ALA A 95 13.79 3.70 -8.54
C ALA A 95 14.25 2.24 -8.35
N PRO A 96 15.57 1.95 -8.31
CA PRO A 96 16.09 0.58 -8.36
C PRO A 96 15.91 -0.24 -7.08
N LYS A 97 15.61 0.35 -5.92
CA LYS A 97 15.40 -0.41 -4.68
C LYS A 97 14.04 -1.09 -4.62
N GLU A 98 14.04 -2.32 -4.09
CA GLU A 98 12.83 -3.11 -3.90
C GLU A 98 11.96 -2.54 -2.78
N PHE A 99 10.64 -2.58 -3.00
CA PHE A 99 9.66 -2.24 -1.98
C PHE A 99 9.14 -3.52 -1.32
N ASP A 100 9.34 -3.65 0.00
CA ASP A 100 8.80 -4.77 0.75
C ASP A 100 7.30 -4.60 0.99
N LEU A 101 6.49 -5.26 0.15
CA LEU A 101 5.03 -5.25 0.26
C LEU A 101 4.52 -5.74 1.61
N ARG A 102 5.31 -6.50 2.37
CA ARG A 102 4.89 -7.02 3.69
C ARG A 102 4.68 -5.89 4.70
N GLU A 103 5.42 -4.78 4.56
CA GLU A 103 5.30 -3.60 5.42
C GLU A 103 3.90 -2.95 5.33
N LEU A 104 3.18 -3.14 4.23
CA LEU A 104 1.81 -2.64 4.09
C LEU A 104 0.82 -3.36 5.02
N TYR A 105 1.15 -4.55 5.54
CA TYR A 105 0.26 -5.32 6.42
C TYR A 105 0.34 -4.93 7.89
N PHE A 106 1.31 -4.12 8.31
CA PHE A 106 1.52 -3.79 9.73
C PHE A 106 1.16 -2.34 10.01
N LEU A 107 0.29 -2.09 10.99
CA LEU A 107 0.03 -0.73 11.48
C LEU A 107 1.20 -0.27 12.35
N GLY A 108 1.85 0.84 11.95
CA GLY A 108 2.96 1.43 12.67
C GLY A 108 4.26 0.64 12.52
N SER A 109 4.97 0.83 11.40
CA SER A 109 6.37 0.43 11.31
C SER A 109 7.27 1.62 11.62
N GLN A 110 8.13 1.48 12.63
CA GLN A 110 9.24 2.42 12.79
C GLN A 110 10.23 2.14 11.67
N LYS A 111 10.31 3.07 10.72
CA LYS A 111 11.17 2.89 9.54
C LYS A 111 12.64 2.78 9.91
N THR A 112 13.08 3.53 10.92
CA THR A 112 14.42 3.47 11.55
C THR A 112 14.40 4.35 12.82
N ASN A 113 15.40 4.22 13.69
CA ASN A 113 15.70 5.22 14.74
C ASN A 113 16.59 6.38 14.21
N ASP A 114 16.75 6.50 12.89
CA ASP A 114 17.59 7.53 12.28
C ASP A 114 16.84 8.87 12.24
N PRO A 115 17.32 9.92 12.94
CA PRO A 115 16.67 11.23 12.98
C PRO A 115 16.67 11.95 11.62
N THR A 116 17.47 11.49 10.66
CA THR A 116 17.49 12.06 9.31
C THR A 116 16.38 11.50 8.41
N THR A 117 15.73 10.39 8.82
CA THR A 117 14.56 9.81 8.14
C THR A 117 13.35 10.71 8.28
N VAL A 118 12.80 11.15 7.14
CA VAL A 118 11.67 12.07 7.14
C VAL A 118 10.38 11.32 7.51
N GLY A 119 10.24 10.06 7.10
CA GLY A 119 9.08 9.22 7.39
C GLY A 119 9.10 8.58 8.78
N ALA A 120 8.20 8.99 9.67
CA ALA A 120 8.25 8.62 11.10
C ALA A 120 7.44 7.36 11.50
N TYR A 121 6.23 7.17 10.95
CA TYR A 121 5.25 6.24 11.54
C TYR A 121 4.82 5.06 10.66
N GLY A 122 5.41 4.87 9.47
CA GLY A 122 5.09 3.73 8.58
C GLY A 122 3.69 3.76 7.93
N GLU A 123 2.89 4.79 8.20
CA GLU A 123 1.49 4.88 7.74
C GLU A 123 1.27 5.86 6.58
N GLY A 124 2.26 6.68 6.24
CA GLY A 124 2.12 7.76 5.25
C GLY A 124 1.64 7.27 3.89
N PHE A 125 2.24 6.20 3.36
CA PHE A 125 1.87 5.60 2.07
C PHE A 125 0.40 5.15 2.03
N LYS A 126 -0.10 4.59 3.14
CA LYS A 126 -1.49 4.14 3.26
C LYS A 126 -2.44 5.32 3.36
N ALA A 127 -2.10 6.33 4.16
CA ALA A 127 -2.88 7.56 4.31
C ALA A 127 -2.97 8.34 2.99
N ALA A 128 -1.86 8.42 2.24
CA ALA A 128 -1.81 9.02 0.91
C ALA A 128 -2.71 8.25 -0.07
N THR A 129 -2.61 6.92 -0.12
CA THR A 129 -3.43 6.07 -1.00
C THR A 129 -4.92 6.20 -0.69
N VAL A 130 -5.32 6.16 0.58
CA VAL A 130 -6.73 6.31 0.97
C VAL A 130 -7.25 7.72 0.65
N SER A 131 -6.44 8.75 0.85
CA SER A 131 -6.83 10.13 0.51
C SER A 131 -6.96 10.33 -1.01
N LEU A 132 -6.06 9.74 -1.81
CA LEU A 132 -6.13 9.79 -3.27
C LEU A 132 -7.40 9.11 -3.80
N ILE A 133 -7.74 7.93 -3.27
CA ILE A 133 -8.98 7.23 -3.63
C ILE A 133 -10.21 8.10 -3.32
N LYS A 134 -10.21 8.82 -2.19
CA LYS A 134 -11.29 9.74 -1.82
C LYS A 134 -11.38 10.98 -2.72
N LEU A 135 -10.27 11.45 -3.29
CA LEU A 135 -10.29 12.56 -4.25
C LEU A 135 -10.82 12.12 -5.62
N GLY A 136 -10.48 10.90 -6.06
CA GLY A 136 -10.98 10.34 -7.32
C GLY A 136 -12.43 9.87 -7.26
N HIS A 137 -12.91 9.50 -6.07
CA HIS A 137 -14.33 9.36 -5.79
C HIS A 137 -14.87 10.73 -5.38
N ASP A 138 -15.24 11.56 -6.36
CA ASP A 138 -16.23 12.60 -6.09
C ASP A 138 -17.37 11.92 -5.30
N TYR A 139 -17.65 12.42 -4.10
CA TYR A 139 -18.81 11.98 -3.34
C TYR A 139 -20.03 12.34 -4.21
N VAL A 140 -20.49 11.39 -5.02
CA VAL A 140 -21.81 11.42 -5.63
C VAL A 140 -22.76 11.44 -4.44
N THR A 141 -23.21 12.66 -4.13
CA THR A 141 -24.20 12.98 -3.12
C THR A 141 -25.59 12.78 -3.71
#